data_AF-A0A1J0GBT3-F1
#
_entry.id   AF-A0A1J0GBT3-F1
#
_cell.length_a   1.000
_cell.length_b   1.000
_cell.length_c   1.000
_cell.angle_alpha   90.00
_cell.angle_beta   90.00
_cell.angle_gamma   90.00
#
_symmetry.space_group_name_H-M   'P 1'
#
loop_
_entity.id
_entity.type
_entity.pdbx_description
1 polymer ?
#
loop_
_entity_poly.entity_id
_entity_poly.type
_entity_poly.pdbx_seq_one_letter_code
_entity_poly.pdbx_strand_id
1 'polypeptide(L)'
;MITCMIKHYFSLNYKKRIYTFAMLFVLTILLKYLAPGDCLPKGAPLVFWDFLFIYFSYPLVMILVMPIIYCYLIGDIFTRDCEGGYIEFFLSRISNRVSYFISKVAIVFITSNLLFLCCLVNIIIISLVYKLPFKGEYYYDVVTCSIKSGNNIITTLAIQYGLFILTLSTLGLIILIISLIFNNSFYSFVGVGLLVIQGTLAIFHDQSQMFFSPIVQGRLANHSTFFPYRTLSSGKPDLTFQSFTVIYSMKFLGLMLILLFVIGCFKIRTMNLSKKG
;
A
#
# COMPACT_ATOMS: atom_id res chain seq x y z
N MET A 1 -19.13 -3.18 20.27
CA MET A 1 -17.71 -3.40 20.64
C MET A 1 -16.74 -2.93 19.55
N ILE A 2 -16.80 -3.52 18.35
CA ILE A 2 -15.91 -3.17 17.21
C ILE A 2 -15.88 -1.65 16.94
N THR A 3 -17.03 -0.99 16.83
CA THR A 3 -17.13 0.46 16.58
C THR A 3 -16.46 1.30 17.66
N CYS A 4 -16.53 0.89 18.93
CA CYS A 4 -15.90 1.60 20.04
C CYS A 4 -14.36 1.50 19.96
N MET A 5 -13.84 0.30 19.67
CA MET A 5 -12.40 0.07 19.49
C MET A 5 -11.84 0.86 18.30
N ILE A 6 -12.58 0.89 17.19
CA ILE A 6 -12.24 1.72 16.03
C ILE A 6 -12.21 3.19 16.46
N LYS A 7 -13.30 3.73 17.02
CA LYS A 7 -13.34 5.15 17.43
C LYS A 7 -12.22 5.52 18.39
N HIS A 8 -11.93 4.67 19.36
CA HIS A 8 -10.85 4.87 20.33
C HIS A 8 -9.48 4.91 19.65
N TYR A 9 -9.17 3.93 18.79
CA TYR A 9 -7.93 3.90 18.02
C TYR A 9 -7.75 5.18 17.18
N PHE A 10 -8.83 5.60 16.50
CA PHE A 10 -8.79 6.76 15.62
C PHE A 10 -8.65 8.08 16.38
N SER A 11 -9.23 8.19 17.58
CA SER A 11 -9.08 9.35 18.45
C SER A 11 -7.66 9.48 19.00
N LEU A 12 -7.06 8.40 19.50
CA LEU A 12 -5.73 8.45 20.10
C LEU A 12 -4.60 8.71 19.10
N ASN A 13 -4.78 8.28 17.85
CA ASN A 13 -3.73 8.34 16.82
C ASN A 13 -3.87 9.52 15.84
N TYR A 14 -4.66 10.54 16.17
CA TYR A 14 -4.88 11.68 15.26
C TYR A 14 -3.58 12.41 14.89
N LYS A 15 -2.64 12.59 15.84
CA LYS A 15 -1.36 13.27 15.61
C LYS A 15 -0.52 12.57 14.55
N LYS A 16 -0.47 11.23 14.57
CA LYS A 16 0.25 10.43 13.57
C LYS A 16 -0.25 10.74 12.16
N ARG A 17 -1.57 10.89 11.99
CA ARG A 17 -2.19 11.18 10.70
C ARG A 17 -1.89 12.58 10.20
N ILE A 18 -1.86 13.58 11.10
CA ILE A 18 -1.46 14.94 10.74
C ILE A 18 -0.03 14.94 10.23
N TYR A 19 0.89 14.26 10.94
CA TYR A 19 2.28 14.14 10.48
C TYR A 19 2.40 13.39 9.16
N THR A 20 1.65 12.30 8.98
CA THR A 20 1.59 11.59 7.70
C THR A 20 1.08 12.49 6.57
N PHE A 21 0.02 13.26 6.81
CA PHE A 21 -0.52 14.20 5.82
C PHE A 21 0.55 15.22 5.39
N ALA A 22 1.23 15.84 6.37
CA ALA A 22 2.29 16.80 6.10
C ALA A 22 3.48 16.19 5.35
N MET A 23 3.92 14.99 5.75
CA MET A 23 5.00 14.27 5.08
C MET A 23 4.65 13.93 3.63
N LEU A 24 3.43 13.41 3.40
CA LEU A 24 2.95 13.10 2.06
C LEU A 24 2.79 14.37 1.22
N PHE A 25 2.37 15.49 1.82
CA PHE A 25 2.25 16.76 1.12
C PHE A 25 3.61 17.24 0.59
N VAL A 26 4.65 17.17 1.42
CA VAL A 26 6.04 17.48 1.02
C VAL A 26 6.52 16.52 -0.07
N LEU A 27 6.24 15.21 0.07
CA LEU A 27 6.56 14.22 -0.95
C LEU A 27 5.87 14.52 -2.29
N THR A 28 4.59 14.88 -2.26
CA THR A 28 3.83 15.23 -3.47
C THR A 28 4.46 16.44 -4.17
N ILE A 29 4.87 17.47 -3.42
CA ILE A 29 5.61 18.62 -4.00
C ILE A 29 6.92 18.14 -4.65
N LEU A 30 7.70 17.32 -3.94
CA LEU A 30 8.97 16.82 -4.45
C LEU A 30 8.79 16.03 -5.76
N LEU A 31 7.79 15.13 -5.81
CA LEU A 31 7.51 14.31 -6.98
C LEU A 31 7.08 15.12 -8.19
N LYS A 32 6.38 16.24 -8.00
CA LYS A 32 6.03 17.15 -9.10
C LYS A 32 7.27 17.62 -9.87
N TYR A 33 8.41 17.74 -9.21
CA TYR A 33 9.66 18.18 -9.84
C TYR A 33 10.54 17.02 -10.32
N LEU A 34 10.60 15.91 -9.57
CA LEU A 34 11.48 14.78 -9.90
C LEU A 34 10.87 13.83 -10.93
N ALA A 35 9.62 13.41 -10.70
CA ALA A 35 9.04 12.29 -11.41
C ALA A 35 8.81 12.51 -12.92
N PRO A 36 8.50 13.74 -13.41
CA PRO A 36 8.38 13.98 -14.85
C PRO A 36 9.65 13.66 -15.63
N GLY A 37 10.84 13.86 -15.03
CA GLY A 37 12.12 13.62 -15.71
C GLY A 37 12.35 12.15 -16.09
N ASP A 38 11.77 11.22 -15.32
CA ASP A 38 11.88 9.78 -15.56
C ASP A 38 10.70 9.20 -16.35
N CYS A 39 9.56 9.90 -16.36
CA CYS A 39 8.27 9.37 -16.82
C CYS A 39 7.71 10.05 -18.07
N LEU A 40 8.21 11.23 -18.44
CA LEU A 40 7.75 11.98 -19.60
C LEU A 40 8.92 12.37 -20.52
N PRO A 41 8.66 12.62 -21.81
CA PRO A 41 9.67 13.18 -22.71
C PRO A 41 10.24 14.49 -22.14
N LYS A 42 11.53 14.74 -22.39
CA LYS A 42 12.21 15.95 -21.91
C LYS A 42 11.47 17.21 -22.38
N GLY A 43 11.11 18.06 -21.43
CA GLY A 43 10.39 19.32 -21.69
C GLY A 43 8.88 19.17 -21.85
N ALA A 44 8.32 17.96 -21.79
CA ALA A 44 6.88 17.76 -21.83
C ALA A 44 6.23 18.33 -20.55
N PRO A 45 5.12 19.09 -20.67
CA PRO A 45 4.41 19.61 -19.51
C PRO A 45 3.75 18.48 -18.74
N LEU A 46 3.86 18.51 -17.41
CA LEU A 46 3.15 17.59 -16.54
C LEU A 46 1.65 17.93 -16.50
N VAL A 47 0.80 16.98 -16.84
CA VAL A 47 -0.66 17.10 -16.72
C VAL A 47 -1.18 16.41 -15.47
N PHE A 48 -2.40 16.76 -15.04
CA PHE A 48 -3.04 16.22 -13.84
C PHE A 48 -3.08 14.69 -13.81
N TRP A 49 -3.56 14.06 -14.89
CA TRP A 49 -3.72 12.61 -14.97
C TRP A 49 -2.38 11.89 -14.90
N ASP A 50 -1.38 12.39 -15.60
CA ASP A 50 -0.02 11.86 -15.51
C ASP A 50 0.51 11.96 -14.10
N PHE A 51 0.36 13.13 -13.46
CA PHE A 51 0.83 13.31 -12.09
C PHE A 51 0.18 12.34 -11.11
N LEU A 52 -1.12 12.10 -11.24
CA LEU A 52 -1.86 11.13 -10.44
C LEU A 52 -1.29 9.72 -10.61
N PHE A 53 -1.17 9.23 -11.85
CA PHE A 53 -0.71 7.86 -12.09
C PHE A 53 0.78 7.68 -11.83
N ILE A 54 1.59 8.70 -12.09
CA ILE A 54 3.00 8.75 -11.71
C ILE A 54 3.12 8.62 -10.19
N TYR A 55 2.37 9.40 -9.40
CA TYR A 55 2.44 9.32 -7.94
C TYR A 55 2.18 7.90 -7.42
N PHE A 56 1.14 7.23 -7.92
CA PHE A 56 0.80 5.85 -7.54
C PHE A 56 1.60 4.76 -8.27
N SER A 57 2.53 5.14 -9.14
CA SER A 57 3.39 4.22 -9.89
C SER A 57 4.88 4.49 -9.69
N TYR A 58 5.27 5.52 -8.95
CA TYR A 58 6.69 5.84 -8.79
C TYR A 58 7.32 4.90 -7.74
N PRO A 59 8.44 4.22 -8.04
CA PRO A 59 9.02 3.21 -7.14
C PRO A 59 9.34 3.74 -5.74
N LEU A 60 9.88 4.96 -5.64
CA LEU A 60 10.16 5.61 -4.36
C LEU A 60 8.89 5.72 -3.50
N VAL A 61 7.75 6.03 -4.10
CA VAL A 61 6.48 6.16 -3.38
C VAL A 61 5.94 4.81 -2.99
N MET A 62 5.75 3.92 -3.97
CA MET A 62 5.02 2.67 -3.76
C MET A 62 5.82 1.59 -3.04
N ILE A 63 7.14 1.56 -3.21
CA ILE A 63 8.00 0.54 -2.60
C ILE A 63 8.61 1.00 -1.29
N LEU A 64 9.00 2.28 -1.17
CA LEU A 64 9.68 2.77 0.02
C LEU A 64 8.73 3.55 0.95
N VAL A 65 8.17 4.66 0.46
CA VAL A 65 7.49 5.61 1.34
C VAL A 65 6.15 5.07 1.85
N MET A 66 5.31 4.52 0.98
CA MET A 66 3.98 4.03 1.36
C MET A 66 4.05 2.89 2.38
N PRO A 67 4.88 1.84 2.21
CA PRO A 67 4.99 0.77 3.20
C PRO A 67 5.48 1.26 4.57
N ILE A 68 6.46 2.17 4.61
CA ILE A 68 7.01 2.72 5.85
C ILE A 68 5.99 3.59 6.57
N ILE A 69 5.34 4.52 5.86
CA ILE A 69 4.30 5.38 6.43
C ILE A 69 3.14 4.53 6.94
N TYR A 70 2.74 3.52 6.16
CA TYR A 70 1.66 2.64 6.56
C TYR A 70 2.04 1.85 7.82
N CYS A 71 3.26 1.28 7.88
CA CYS A 71 3.76 0.63 9.09
C CYS A 71 3.77 1.56 10.31
N TYR A 72 4.16 2.82 10.15
CA TYR A 72 4.10 3.81 11.23
C TYR A 72 2.66 4.08 11.71
N LEU A 73 1.69 4.12 10.78
CA LEU A 73 0.29 4.38 11.07
C LEU A 73 -0.42 3.24 11.79
N ILE A 74 0.02 1.99 11.59
CA ILE A 74 -0.68 0.79 12.09
C ILE A 74 0.16 -0.17 12.93
N GLY A 75 1.47 0.07 13.05
CA GLY A 75 2.40 -0.83 13.75
C GLY A 75 2.12 -1.00 15.23
N ASP A 76 1.45 -0.01 15.85
CA ASP A 76 1.07 -0.02 17.26
C ASP A 76 -0.37 -0.52 17.51
N ILE A 77 -1.10 -0.99 16.48
CA ILE A 77 -2.49 -1.47 16.63
C ILE A 77 -2.61 -2.55 17.72
N PHE A 78 -1.62 -3.44 17.81
CA PHE A 78 -1.62 -4.55 18.75
C PHE A 78 -0.79 -4.25 20.01
N THR A 79 0.41 -3.67 19.88
CA THR A 79 1.31 -3.50 21.01
C THR A 79 0.85 -2.48 22.03
N ARG A 80 0.12 -1.43 21.63
CA ARG A 80 -0.46 -0.50 22.60
C ARG A 80 -1.46 -1.16 23.54
N ASP A 81 -2.18 -2.16 23.03
CA ASP A 81 -3.11 -2.91 23.87
C ASP A 81 -2.35 -3.91 24.77
N CYS A 82 -1.15 -4.36 24.37
CA CYS A 82 -0.26 -5.20 25.19
C CYS A 82 0.45 -4.40 26.30
N GLU A 83 1.03 -3.25 25.97
CA GLU A 83 1.87 -2.44 26.88
C GLU A 83 1.11 -1.93 28.11
N GLY A 84 -0.19 -1.68 27.99
CA GLY A 84 -1.02 -1.27 29.12
C GLY A 84 -1.66 -2.42 29.91
N GLY A 85 -1.33 -3.69 29.63
CA GLY A 85 -2.02 -4.86 30.21
C GLY A 85 -3.50 -4.98 29.83
N TYR A 86 -3.99 -4.07 28.97
CA TYR A 86 -5.39 -4.00 28.54
C TYR A 86 -5.80 -5.22 27.73
N ILE A 87 -4.89 -5.85 26.99
CA ILE A 87 -5.17 -7.07 26.22
C ILE A 87 -5.61 -8.22 27.13
N GLU A 88 -5.05 -8.34 28.34
CA GLU A 88 -5.46 -9.38 29.30
C GLU A 88 -6.84 -9.05 29.89
N PHE A 89 -7.10 -7.79 30.23
CA PHE A 89 -8.42 -7.32 30.69
C PHE A 89 -9.51 -7.43 29.60
N PHE A 90 -9.19 -7.12 28.35
CA PHE A 90 -10.12 -7.22 27.23
C PHE A 90 -10.35 -8.67 26.84
N LEU A 91 -9.30 -9.49 26.65
CA LEU A 91 -9.48 -10.87 26.19
C LEU A 91 -9.99 -11.83 27.28
N SER A 92 -9.92 -11.45 28.56
CA SER A 92 -10.61 -12.17 29.66
C SER A 92 -12.10 -11.81 29.76
N ARG A 93 -12.52 -10.61 29.33
CA ARG A 93 -13.91 -10.12 29.39
C ARG A 93 -14.66 -10.22 28.06
N ILE A 94 -13.94 -10.34 26.95
CA ILE A 94 -14.51 -10.50 25.62
C ILE A 94 -14.90 -11.97 25.42
N SER A 95 -16.19 -12.21 25.24
CA SER A 95 -16.74 -13.54 24.93
C SER A 95 -16.22 -14.13 23.60
N ASN A 96 -15.66 -13.31 22.70
CA ASN A 96 -15.15 -13.74 21.40
C ASN A 96 -13.84 -13.02 20.97
N ARG A 97 -12.69 -13.67 21.20
CA ARG A 97 -11.35 -13.17 20.80
C ARG A 97 -11.21 -12.92 19.29
N VAL A 98 -11.99 -13.63 18.46
CA VAL A 98 -12.02 -13.39 17.02
C VAL A 98 -12.66 -12.06 16.69
N SER A 99 -13.69 -11.64 17.44
CA SER A 99 -14.31 -10.32 17.26
C SER A 99 -13.33 -9.17 17.53
N TYR A 100 -12.43 -9.34 18.51
CA TYR A 100 -11.32 -8.42 18.73
C TYR A 100 -10.38 -8.37 17.51
N PHE A 101 -9.93 -9.52 17.01
CA PHE A 101 -9.08 -9.56 15.81
C PHE A 101 -9.75 -8.93 14.58
N ILE A 102 -11.03 -9.21 14.33
CA ILE A 102 -11.83 -8.60 13.26
C ILE A 102 -11.83 -7.06 13.39
N SER A 103 -11.91 -6.53 14.61
CA SER A 103 -11.84 -5.07 14.81
C SER A 103 -10.49 -4.48 14.36
N LYS A 104 -9.39 -5.19 14.59
CA LYS A 104 -8.04 -4.77 14.18
C LYS A 104 -7.88 -4.84 12.66
N VAL A 105 -8.43 -5.89 12.05
CA VAL A 105 -8.51 -6.03 10.59
C VAL A 105 -9.34 -4.89 9.99
N ALA A 106 -10.47 -4.50 10.59
CA ALA A 106 -11.26 -3.36 10.14
C ALA A 106 -10.47 -2.03 10.22
N ILE A 107 -9.66 -1.84 11.27
CA ILE A 107 -8.77 -0.66 11.38
C ILE A 107 -7.74 -0.65 10.23
N VAL A 108 -7.15 -1.79 9.86
CA VAL A 108 -6.25 -1.92 8.71
C VAL A 108 -6.95 -1.46 7.42
N PHE A 109 -8.13 -1.99 7.11
CA PHE A 109 -8.89 -1.61 5.92
C PHE A 109 -9.26 -0.12 5.90
N ILE A 110 -9.78 0.42 7.01
CA ILE A 110 -10.13 1.85 7.11
C ILE A 110 -8.89 2.72 6.93
N THR A 111 -7.76 2.34 7.52
CA THR A 111 -6.51 3.11 7.41
C THR A 111 -5.97 3.09 5.98
N SER A 112 -6.07 1.97 5.25
CA SER A 112 -5.70 1.90 3.82
C SER A 112 -6.50 2.89 2.98
N ASN A 113 -7.82 2.95 3.22
CA ASN A 113 -8.72 3.85 2.51
C ASN A 113 -8.41 5.33 2.80
N LEU A 114 -8.20 5.66 4.07
CA LEU A 114 -7.85 7.02 4.48
C LEU A 114 -6.49 7.45 3.93
N LEU A 115 -5.52 6.53 3.84
CA LEU A 115 -4.22 6.84 3.26
C LEU A 115 -4.33 7.11 1.75
N PHE A 116 -5.13 6.33 1.02
CA PHE A 116 -5.40 6.60 -0.40
C PHE A 116 -6.07 7.97 -0.59
N LEU A 117 -7.10 8.26 0.22
CA LEU A 117 -7.79 9.55 0.18
C LEU A 117 -6.83 10.71 0.49
N CYS A 118 -5.96 10.55 1.49
CA CYS A 118 -4.92 11.53 1.84
C CYS A 118 -3.99 11.81 0.64
N CYS A 119 -3.55 10.76 -0.06
CA CYS A 119 -2.73 10.92 -1.26
C CYS A 119 -3.48 11.68 -2.36
N LEU A 120 -4.72 11.30 -2.64
CA LEU A 120 -5.55 11.99 -3.64
C LEU A 120 -5.76 13.47 -3.31
N VAL A 121 -6.09 13.78 -2.05
CA VAL A 121 -6.28 15.17 -1.60
C VAL A 121 -4.98 15.97 -1.80
N ASN A 122 -3.82 15.42 -1.44
CA ASN A 122 -2.54 16.09 -1.67
C ASN A 122 -2.26 16.32 -3.16
N ILE A 123 -2.48 15.31 -4.01
CA ILE A 123 -2.33 15.45 -5.47
C ILE A 123 -3.24 16.56 -6.00
N ILE A 124 -4.51 16.58 -5.59
CA ILE A 124 -5.48 17.60 -6.02
C ILE A 124 -5.03 18.99 -5.58
N ILE A 125 -4.65 19.18 -4.32
CA ILE A 125 -4.19 20.48 -3.81
C ILE A 125 -2.97 20.97 -4.60
N ILE A 126 -1.95 20.12 -4.76
CA ILE A 126 -0.74 20.49 -5.52
C ILE A 126 -1.08 20.77 -6.98
N SER A 127 -1.95 19.99 -7.60
CA SER A 127 -2.37 20.21 -8.98
C SER A 127 -3.09 21.55 -9.16
N LEU A 128 -3.92 21.96 -8.19
CA LEU A 128 -4.60 23.25 -8.20
C LEU A 128 -3.63 24.41 -7.98
N VAL A 129 -2.73 24.30 -7.00
CA VAL A 129 -1.73 25.34 -6.68
C VAL A 129 -0.81 25.60 -7.87
N TYR A 130 -0.35 24.53 -8.53
CA TYR A 130 0.52 24.62 -9.70
C TYR A 130 -0.21 24.68 -11.03
N LYS A 131 -1.55 24.76 -11.02
CA LYS A 131 -2.40 24.87 -12.21
C LYS A 131 -2.08 23.83 -13.29
N LEU A 132 -1.93 22.57 -12.91
CA LEU A 132 -1.64 21.50 -13.86
C LEU A 132 -2.83 21.35 -14.84
N PRO A 133 -2.57 21.33 -16.16
CA PRO A 133 -3.63 21.14 -17.13
C PRO A 133 -4.19 19.71 -17.07
N PHE A 134 -5.47 19.53 -17.43
CA PHE A 134 -6.09 18.21 -17.49
C PHE A 134 -5.81 17.44 -18.78
N LYS A 135 -5.34 18.13 -19.82
CA LYS A 135 -5.02 17.57 -21.13
C LYS A 135 -3.63 18.02 -21.55
N GLY A 136 -2.93 17.16 -22.25
CA GLY A 136 -1.63 17.43 -22.85
C GLY A 136 -1.47 16.70 -24.19
N GLU A 137 -0.33 16.94 -24.82
CA GLU A 137 0.05 16.31 -26.09
C GLU A 137 0.82 15.00 -25.86
N TYR A 138 1.59 14.94 -24.77
CA TYR A 138 2.32 13.78 -24.32
C TYR A 138 1.74 13.30 -22.99
N TYR A 139 1.61 11.98 -22.85
CA TYR A 139 1.06 11.34 -21.66
C TYR A 139 2.02 10.28 -21.14
N TYR A 140 1.98 10.07 -19.84
CA TYR A 140 2.64 8.95 -19.17
C TYR A 140 2.11 7.62 -19.73
N ASP A 141 2.94 6.57 -19.74
CA ASP A 141 2.61 5.27 -20.36
C ASP A 141 1.30 4.68 -19.85
N VAL A 142 1.03 4.78 -18.55
CA VAL A 142 -0.22 4.29 -17.95
C VAL A 142 -1.44 4.99 -18.55
N VAL A 143 -1.37 6.32 -18.72
CA VAL A 143 -2.45 7.12 -19.30
C VAL A 143 -2.59 6.83 -20.79
N THR A 144 -1.48 6.76 -21.51
CA THR A 144 -1.44 6.40 -22.93
C THR A 144 -2.09 5.04 -23.19
N CYS A 145 -1.72 4.03 -22.42
CA CYS A 145 -2.27 2.68 -22.55
C CYS A 145 -3.75 2.60 -22.14
N SER A 146 -4.16 3.36 -21.12
CA SER A 146 -5.58 3.50 -20.77
C SER A 146 -6.38 4.03 -21.96
N ILE A 147 -5.93 5.12 -22.58
CA ILE A 147 -6.63 5.75 -23.71
C ILE A 147 -6.67 4.80 -24.91
N LYS A 148 -5.54 4.16 -25.26
CA LYS A 148 -5.43 3.24 -26.39
C LYS A 148 -6.30 1.99 -26.25
N SER A 149 -6.47 1.49 -25.03
CA SER A 149 -7.32 0.31 -24.75
C SER A 149 -8.81 0.63 -24.74
N GLY A 150 -9.22 1.89 -24.98
CA GLY A 150 -10.60 2.33 -24.87
C GLY A 150 -11.10 2.41 -23.42
N ASN A 151 -10.21 2.20 -22.44
CA ASN A 151 -10.55 2.33 -21.04
C ASN A 151 -10.69 3.81 -20.66
N ASN A 152 -11.81 4.13 -20.02
CA ASN A 152 -11.96 5.42 -19.36
C ASN A 152 -10.89 5.55 -18.25
N ILE A 153 -10.29 6.74 -18.12
CA ILE A 153 -9.34 7.11 -17.06
C ILE A 153 -9.89 6.75 -15.67
N ILE A 154 -11.20 6.90 -15.47
CA ILE A 154 -11.87 6.53 -14.21
C ILE A 154 -11.77 5.02 -13.93
N THR A 155 -11.87 4.17 -14.95
CA THR A 155 -11.68 2.71 -14.82
C THR A 155 -10.26 2.40 -14.38
N THR A 156 -9.27 3.06 -14.98
CA THR A 156 -7.85 2.89 -14.64
C THR A 156 -7.57 3.38 -13.21
N LEU A 157 -8.23 4.46 -12.78
CA LEU A 157 -8.18 4.92 -11.39
C LEU A 157 -8.80 3.90 -10.41
N ALA A 158 -9.92 3.28 -10.78
CA ALA A 158 -10.55 2.23 -9.96
C ALA A 158 -9.64 0.99 -9.84
N ILE A 159 -8.94 0.62 -10.91
CA ILE A 159 -7.92 -0.44 -10.87
C ILE A 159 -6.77 -0.06 -9.94
N GLN A 160 -6.21 1.14 -10.09
CA GLN A 160 -5.13 1.64 -9.24
C GLN A 160 -5.54 1.67 -7.76
N TYR A 161 -6.76 2.11 -7.48
CA TYR A 161 -7.35 2.08 -6.14
C TYR A 161 -7.45 0.65 -5.60
N GLY A 162 -8.00 -0.29 -6.38
CA GLY A 162 -8.12 -1.69 -5.97
C GLY A 162 -6.77 -2.32 -5.61
N LEU A 163 -5.77 -2.14 -6.48
CA LEU A 163 -4.39 -2.60 -6.24
C LEU A 163 -3.80 -1.97 -4.98
N PHE A 164 -3.96 -0.65 -4.81
CA PHE A 164 -3.45 0.09 -3.65
C PHE A 164 -4.06 -0.42 -2.34
N ILE A 165 -5.39 -0.54 -2.27
CA ILE A 165 -6.09 -1.00 -1.07
C ILE A 165 -5.74 -2.45 -0.74
N LEU A 166 -5.70 -3.35 -1.73
CA LEU A 166 -5.33 -4.74 -1.48
C LEU A 166 -3.89 -4.87 -1.01
N THR A 167 -2.97 -4.11 -1.61
CA THR A 167 -1.55 -4.12 -1.23
C THR A 167 -1.36 -3.66 0.20
N LEU A 168 -1.94 -2.50 0.56
CA LEU A 168 -1.84 -1.99 1.92
C LEU A 168 -2.56 -2.88 2.93
N SER A 169 -3.72 -3.44 2.59
CA SER A 169 -4.43 -4.34 3.49
C SER A 169 -3.64 -5.64 3.72
N THR A 170 -2.98 -6.16 2.68
CA THR A 170 -2.08 -7.33 2.79
C THR A 170 -0.90 -7.01 3.69
N LEU A 171 -0.23 -5.88 3.43
CA LEU A 171 0.86 -5.39 4.27
C LEU A 171 0.42 -5.21 5.74
N GLY A 172 -0.78 -4.67 5.94
CA GLY A 172 -1.33 -4.47 7.27
C GLY A 172 -1.65 -5.75 8.01
N LEU A 173 -2.14 -6.79 7.33
CA LEU A 173 -2.29 -8.11 7.94
C LEU A 173 -0.94 -8.74 8.25
N ILE A 174 0.08 -8.58 7.40
CA ILE A 174 1.45 -9.04 7.70
C ILE A 174 1.95 -8.37 8.98
N ILE A 175 1.84 -7.04 9.07
CA ILE A 175 2.23 -6.27 10.27
C ILE A 175 1.47 -6.77 11.51
N LEU A 176 0.15 -6.95 11.42
CA LEU A 176 -0.65 -7.44 12.53
C LEU A 176 -0.22 -8.84 12.98
N ILE A 177 0.05 -9.75 12.05
CA ILE A 177 0.43 -11.13 12.36
C ILE A 177 1.82 -11.18 12.98
N ILE A 178 2.79 -10.43 12.45
CA ILE A 178 4.12 -10.32 13.05
C ILE A 178 3.99 -9.77 14.47
N SER A 179 3.26 -8.67 14.66
CA SER A 179 3.00 -8.11 15.99
C SER A 179 2.30 -9.10 16.93
N LEU A 180 1.37 -9.93 16.44
CA LEU A 180 0.69 -10.99 17.21
C LEU A 180 1.60 -12.17 17.57
N ILE A 181 2.57 -12.50 16.74
CA ILE A 181 3.50 -13.62 16.97
C ILE A 181 4.56 -13.22 17.99
N PHE A 182 5.12 -12.02 17.83
CA PHE A 182 6.25 -11.55 18.65
C PHE A 182 5.85 -10.65 19.82
N ASN A 183 4.57 -10.26 19.92
CA ASN A 183 4.05 -9.29 20.90
C ASN A 183 4.85 -7.97 20.94
N ASN A 184 5.47 -7.58 19.82
CA ASN A 184 6.31 -6.39 19.73
C ASN A 184 6.26 -5.80 18.31
N SER A 185 6.09 -4.49 18.21
CA SER A 185 5.89 -3.74 16.98
C SER A 185 7.20 -3.53 16.21
N PHE A 186 8.34 -3.59 16.90
CA PHE A 186 9.67 -3.48 16.29
C PHE A 186 9.88 -4.53 15.19
N TYR A 187 9.46 -5.78 15.42
CA TYR A 187 9.58 -6.85 14.42
C TYR A 187 8.75 -6.57 13.16
N SER A 188 7.64 -5.84 13.29
CA SER A 188 6.83 -5.43 12.15
C SER A 188 7.56 -4.39 11.29
N PHE A 189 8.32 -3.47 11.90
CA PHE A 189 9.21 -2.57 11.15
C PHE A 189 10.32 -3.32 10.42
N VAL A 190 10.95 -4.30 11.07
CA VAL A 190 11.96 -5.17 10.44
C VAL A 190 11.35 -5.93 9.26
N GLY A 191 10.18 -6.53 9.45
CA GLY A 191 9.47 -7.27 8.39
C GLY A 191 9.12 -6.38 7.20
N VAL A 192 8.63 -5.16 7.44
CA VAL A 192 8.38 -4.19 6.37
C VAL A 192 9.69 -3.80 5.67
N GLY A 193 10.77 -3.55 6.41
CA GLY A 193 12.09 -3.27 5.83
C GLY A 193 12.58 -4.37 4.89
N LEU A 194 12.41 -5.64 5.26
CA LEU A 194 12.74 -6.78 4.41
C LEU A 194 11.88 -6.82 3.14
N LEU A 195 10.58 -6.53 3.24
CA LEU A 195 9.69 -6.45 2.08
C LEU A 195 10.07 -5.28 1.14
N VAL A 196 10.52 -4.14 1.70
CA VAL A 196 11.02 -3.00 0.91
C VAL A 196 12.28 -3.39 0.15
N ILE A 197 13.24 -4.06 0.81
CA ILE A 197 14.47 -4.56 0.17
C ILE A 197 14.11 -5.53 -0.96
N GLN A 198 13.25 -6.50 -0.68
CA GLN A 198 12.81 -7.49 -1.67
C GLN A 198 12.08 -6.83 -2.84
N GLY A 199 11.21 -5.84 -2.60
CA GLY A 199 10.53 -5.09 -3.65
C GLY A 199 11.49 -4.26 -4.50
N THR A 200 12.54 -3.71 -3.88
CA THR A 200 13.59 -2.97 -4.59
C THR A 200 14.40 -3.90 -5.49
N LEU A 201 14.81 -5.07 -5.00
CA LEU A 201 15.48 -6.10 -5.80
C LEU A 201 14.60 -6.56 -6.97
N ALA A 202 13.30 -6.76 -6.72
CA ALA A 202 12.35 -7.17 -7.73
C ALA A 202 12.13 -6.13 -8.84
N ILE A 203 12.26 -4.82 -8.56
CA ILE A 203 12.09 -3.79 -9.61
C ILE A 203 13.39 -3.50 -10.34
N PHE A 204 14.52 -3.41 -9.62
CA PHE A 204 15.76 -2.86 -10.16
C PHE A 204 16.83 -3.90 -10.51
N HIS A 205 16.74 -5.13 -9.99
CA HIS A 205 17.75 -6.18 -10.22
C HIS A 205 17.16 -7.35 -11.01
N ASP A 206 16.17 -8.04 -10.44
CA ASP A 206 15.61 -9.26 -11.02
C ASP A 206 14.09 -9.18 -11.06
N GLN A 207 13.60 -8.81 -12.25
CA GLN A 207 12.19 -8.58 -12.50
C GLN A 207 11.35 -9.86 -12.39
N SER A 208 11.93 -11.06 -12.48
CA SER A 208 11.20 -12.32 -12.25
C SER A 208 10.67 -12.43 -10.81
N GLN A 209 11.29 -11.74 -9.86
CA GLN A 209 10.86 -11.72 -8.46
C GLN A 209 9.62 -10.86 -8.20
N MET A 210 9.17 -10.08 -9.19
CA MET A 210 7.95 -9.27 -9.08
C MET A 210 6.72 -10.12 -8.79
N PHE A 211 6.66 -11.37 -9.29
CA PHE A 211 5.56 -12.30 -9.04
C PHE A 211 5.35 -12.64 -7.56
N PHE A 212 6.41 -12.61 -6.76
CA PHE A 212 6.38 -13.03 -5.37
C PHE A 212 6.40 -11.85 -4.39
N SER A 213 6.64 -10.63 -4.88
CA SER A 213 6.74 -9.44 -4.03
C SER A 213 5.36 -8.87 -3.71
N PRO A 214 4.89 -8.85 -2.45
CA PRO A 214 3.58 -8.32 -2.10
C PRO A 214 3.45 -6.81 -2.35
N ILE A 215 4.54 -6.05 -2.17
CA ILE A 215 4.53 -4.59 -2.32
C ILE A 215 4.52 -4.19 -3.80
N VAL A 216 5.24 -4.92 -4.66
CA VAL A 216 5.30 -4.63 -6.10
C VAL A 216 3.97 -4.88 -6.80
N GLN A 217 3.14 -5.80 -6.29
CA GLN A 217 1.78 -6.05 -6.80
C GLN A 217 0.92 -4.76 -6.87
N GLY A 218 1.17 -3.78 -6.00
CA GLY A 218 0.39 -2.54 -5.93
C GLY A 218 0.71 -1.51 -7.02
N ARG A 219 1.80 -1.69 -7.77
CA ARG A 219 2.31 -0.70 -8.72
C ARG A 219 1.73 -0.95 -10.12
N LEU A 220 0.72 -0.16 -10.51
CA LEU A 220 0.02 -0.37 -11.79
C LEU A 220 0.95 -0.37 -13.00
N ALA A 221 1.92 0.54 -13.06
CA ALA A 221 2.86 0.66 -14.18
C ALA A 221 3.70 -0.59 -14.46
N ASN A 222 3.81 -1.56 -13.54
CA ASN A 222 4.52 -2.82 -13.77
C ASN A 222 3.67 -3.89 -14.47
N HIS A 223 2.37 -3.71 -14.55
CA HIS A 223 1.48 -4.74 -15.07
C HIS A 223 1.43 -4.73 -16.59
N SER A 224 1.29 -5.92 -17.18
CA SER A 224 1.11 -6.11 -18.62
C SER A 224 -0.05 -5.26 -19.13
N THR A 225 0.17 -4.67 -20.31
CA THR A 225 -0.49 -3.52 -20.99
C THR A 225 -0.11 -2.12 -20.50
N PHE A 226 0.34 -1.92 -19.25
CA PHE A 226 0.74 -0.60 -18.73
C PHE A 226 2.27 -0.43 -18.63
N PHE A 227 3.02 -1.52 -18.65
CA PHE A 227 4.48 -1.50 -18.70
C PHE A 227 4.95 -1.40 -20.16
N PRO A 228 5.72 -0.36 -20.54
CA PRO A 228 6.45 -0.40 -21.80
C PRO A 228 7.50 -1.51 -21.69
N TYR A 229 7.32 -2.63 -22.40
CA TYR A 229 8.34 -3.67 -22.44
C TYR A 229 9.66 -3.04 -22.89
N ARG A 230 10.63 -2.92 -21.97
CA ARG A 230 12.03 -2.89 -22.39
C ARG A 230 12.26 -4.26 -23.01
N THR A 231 12.45 -4.28 -24.32
CA THR A 231 13.13 -5.40 -24.96
C THR A 231 14.38 -5.68 -24.13
N LEU A 232 14.48 -6.90 -23.60
CA LEU A 232 15.75 -7.39 -23.08
C LEU A 232 16.82 -7.10 -24.14
N SER A 233 18.07 -6.95 -23.72
CA SER A 233 19.23 -6.89 -24.63
C SER A 233 19.27 -8.04 -25.66
N SER A 234 18.48 -9.10 -25.44
CA SER A 234 18.27 -10.25 -26.33
C SER A 234 17.17 -10.09 -27.39
N GLY A 235 16.42 -8.99 -27.43
CA GLY A 235 15.40 -8.69 -28.45
C GLY A 235 14.14 -9.57 -28.42
N LYS A 236 13.98 -10.46 -27.43
CA LYS A 236 12.78 -11.29 -27.26
C LYS A 236 11.87 -10.73 -26.16
N PRO A 237 10.54 -10.64 -26.38
CA PRO A 237 9.60 -10.38 -25.30
C PRO A 237 9.69 -11.55 -24.32
N ASP A 238 10.06 -11.28 -23.08
CA ASP A 238 10.04 -12.30 -22.05
C ASP A 238 8.57 -12.59 -21.69
N LEU A 239 8.10 -13.75 -22.17
CA LEU A 239 6.76 -14.28 -21.98
C LEU A 239 6.37 -14.33 -20.50
N THR A 240 7.35 -14.43 -19.60
CA THR A 240 7.13 -14.40 -18.16
C THR A 240 6.51 -13.06 -17.75
N PHE A 241 6.93 -11.91 -18.31
CA PHE A 241 6.36 -10.60 -17.98
C PHE A 241 4.97 -10.35 -18.54
N GLN A 242 4.61 -11.01 -19.64
CA GLN A 242 3.24 -10.93 -20.18
C GLN A 242 2.19 -11.47 -19.20
N SER A 243 2.60 -12.37 -18.31
CA SER A 243 1.71 -12.98 -17.32
C SER A 243 1.54 -12.14 -16.03
N PHE A 244 2.37 -11.11 -15.81
CA PHE A 244 2.22 -10.18 -14.68
C PHE A 244 1.10 -9.17 -14.95
N THR A 245 -0.14 -9.63 -14.85
CA THR A 245 -1.35 -8.85 -15.14
C THR A 245 -1.98 -8.29 -13.88
N VAL A 246 -2.80 -7.24 -13.99
CA VAL A 246 -3.60 -6.73 -12.86
C VAL A 246 -4.42 -7.86 -12.21
N ILE A 247 -5.00 -8.75 -13.03
CA ILE A 247 -5.80 -9.88 -12.55
C ILE A 247 -4.96 -10.84 -11.70
N TYR A 248 -3.72 -11.11 -12.12
CA TYR A 248 -2.78 -11.92 -11.33
C TYR A 248 -2.56 -11.30 -9.95
N SER A 249 -2.20 -10.03 -9.89
CA SER A 249 -1.89 -9.31 -8.66
C SER A 249 -3.09 -9.23 -7.71
N MET A 250 -4.29 -8.99 -8.25
CA MET A 250 -5.53 -9.01 -7.46
C MET A 250 -5.80 -10.40 -6.86
N LYS A 251 -5.60 -11.48 -7.61
CA LYS A 251 -5.74 -12.86 -7.12
C LYS A 251 -4.69 -13.20 -6.07
N PHE A 252 -3.44 -12.86 -6.33
CA PHE A 252 -2.31 -13.09 -5.42
C PHE A 252 -2.54 -12.40 -4.07
N LEU A 253 -2.82 -11.09 -4.08
CA LEU A 253 -3.10 -10.33 -2.86
C LEU A 253 -4.38 -10.81 -2.17
N GLY A 254 -5.43 -11.14 -2.93
CA GLY A 254 -6.67 -11.70 -2.37
C GLY A 254 -6.43 -13.03 -1.63
N LEU A 255 -5.67 -13.94 -2.22
CA LEU A 255 -5.32 -15.22 -1.60
C LEU A 255 -4.46 -15.00 -0.34
N MET A 256 -3.46 -14.10 -0.42
CA MET A 256 -2.65 -13.74 0.74
C MET A 256 -3.49 -13.16 1.88
N LEU A 257 -4.42 -12.24 1.58
CA LEU A 257 -5.32 -11.65 2.57
C LEU A 257 -6.13 -12.73 3.30
N ILE A 258 -6.71 -13.67 2.58
CA ILE A 258 -7.50 -14.77 3.15
C ILE A 258 -6.61 -15.64 4.05
N LEU A 259 -5.43 -16.04 3.55
CA LEU A 259 -4.49 -16.87 4.29
C LEU A 259 -4.01 -16.19 5.58
N LEU A 260 -3.62 -14.93 5.50
CA LEU A 260 -3.20 -14.12 6.65
C LEU A 260 -4.35 -13.94 7.65
N PHE A 261 -5.58 -13.67 7.17
CA PHE A 261 -6.75 -13.57 8.03
C PHE A 261 -7.02 -14.85 8.82
N VAL A 262 -6.95 -16.02 8.15
CA VAL A 262 -7.12 -17.33 8.80
C VAL A 262 -6.03 -17.59 9.83
N ILE A 263 -4.76 -17.31 9.50
CA ILE A 263 -3.63 -17.43 10.43
C ILE A 263 -3.85 -16.55 11.67
N GLY A 264 -4.26 -15.29 11.49
CA GLY A 264 -4.53 -14.38 12.58
C GLY A 264 -5.68 -14.85 13.49
N CYS A 265 -6.76 -15.37 12.89
CA CYS A 265 -7.88 -15.96 13.64
C CYS A 265 -7.46 -17.18 14.46
N PHE A 266 -6.60 -18.04 13.93
CA PHE A 266 -6.06 -19.20 14.66
C PHE A 266 -5.13 -18.75 15.79
N LYS A 267 -4.24 -17.79 15.51
CA LYS A 267 -3.26 -17.30 16.48
C LYS A 267 -3.91 -16.61 17.67
N ILE A 268 -4.91 -15.75 17.46
CA ILE A 268 -5.59 -15.05 18.56
C ILE A 268 -6.39 -16.00 19.46
N ARG A 269 -6.90 -17.11 18.90
CA ARG A 269 -7.59 -18.16 19.67
C ARG A 269 -6.62 -18.94 20.57
N THR A 270 -5.46 -19.29 20.03
CA THR A 270 -4.44 -20.11 20.71
C THR A 270 -3.46 -19.29 21.55
N MET A 271 -3.60 -17.96 21.57
CA MET A 271 -2.75 -17.10 22.38
C MET A 271 -3.02 -17.35 23.87
N ASN A 272 -2.02 -17.93 24.53
CA ASN A 272 -1.98 -18.04 25.98
C ASN A 272 -1.63 -16.67 26.55
N LEU A 273 -2.62 -16.03 27.16
CA LEU A 273 -2.48 -14.74 27.84
C LEU A 273 -1.87 -14.89 29.23
N SER A 274 -1.63 -16.13 29.68
CA SER A 274 -0.80 -16.38 30.85
C SER A 274 0.65 -16.48 30.40
N LYS A 275 1.36 -15.35 30.43
CA LYS A 275 2.81 -15.34 30.59
C LYS A 275 3.17 -14.45 31.77
N LYS A 276 3.23 -15.11 32.93
CA LYS A 276 4.13 -14.91 34.09
C LYS A 276 4.63 -13.48 34.39
N GLY A 277 4.31 -13.04 35.60
CA GLY A 277 5.28 -12.48 36.56
C GLY A 277 5.45 -10.99 36.52
#